data_AF-A0AAU4RXW7-F1
#
_entry.id   AF-A0AAU4RXW7-F1
#
_cell.length_a   1.000
_cell.length_b   1.000
_cell.length_c   1.000
_cell.angle_alpha   90.00
_cell.angle_beta   90.00
_cell.angle_gamma   90.00
#
_symmetry.space_group_name_H-M   'P 1'
#
loop_
_entity.id
_entity.type
_entity.pdbx_description
1 polymer ?
#
loop_
_entity_poly.entity_id
_entity_poly.type
_entity_poly.pdbx_seq_one_letter_code
_entity_poly.pdbx_strand_id
1 'polypeptide(L)'
;MNATVRRSAYALAAAVSALLALVVVTSTQADAAGPASTVRSKYFTAGEARITCPSGWEATGGGVGADETSTMRVTRTEPLRNSAYTPIGWKADVRTSSGRAGSGTIYVICAR
;
A
#
# COMPACT_ATOMS: atom_id res chain seq x y z
N MET A 1 1.01 -18.10 58.83
CA MET A 1 1.21 -17.67 57.43
C MET A 1 2.53 -16.91 57.37
N ASN A 2 3.60 -17.56 56.87
CA ASN A 2 4.99 -17.14 57.10
C ASN A 2 5.50 -16.12 56.08
N ALA A 3 6.17 -15.08 56.60
CA ALA A 3 6.75 -13.93 55.87
C ALA A 3 7.82 -14.30 54.81
N THR A 4 8.28 -15.54 54.80
CA THR A 4 9.33 -16.04 53.91
C THR A 4 8.90 -16.14 52.44
N VAL A 5 7.61 -16.37 52.16
CA VAL A 5 7.09 -16.53 50.78
C VAL A 5 7.09 -15.20 50.01
N ARG A 6 6.95 -14.07 50.70
CA ARG A 6 6.91 -12.74 50.04
C ARG A 6 8.25 -12.30 49.49
N ARG A 7 9.38 -12.70 50.11
CA ARG A 7 10.71 -12.23 49.69
C ARG A 7 11.15 -12.82 48.36
N SER A 8 10.71 -14.03 48.02
CA SER A 8 11.06 -14.70 46.75
C SER A 8 10.36 -14.10 45.54
N ALA A 9 9.19 -13.47 45.71
CA ALA A 9 8.45 -12.84 44.62
C ALA A 9 9.07 -11.50 44.15
N TYR A 10 9.74 -10.77 45.06
CA TYR A 10 10.33 -9.47 44.73
C TYR A 10 11.70 -9.57 44.02
N ALA A 11 12.44 -10.66 44.22
CA ALA A 11 13.74 -10.85 43.57
C ALA A 11 13.60 -11.18 42.07
N LEU A 12 12.53 -11.90 41.68
CA LEU A 12 12.26 -12.23 40.28
C LEU A 12 11.71 -11.03 39.49
N ALA A 13 10.99 -10.12 40.13
CA ALA A 13 10.44 -8.94 39.46
C ALA A 13 11.55 -7.94 39.03
N ALA A 14 12.59 -7.75 39.83
CA ALA A 14 13.67 -6.82 39.53
C ALA A 14 14.55 -7.26 38.34
N ALA A 15 14.81 -8.56 38.21
CA ALA A 15 15.62 -9.10 37.12
C ALA A 15 14.91 -9.03 35.76
N VAL A 16 13.59 -9.22 35.74
CA VAL A 16 12.77 -9.13 34.51
C VAL A 16 12.68 -7.69 34.01
N SER A 17 12.55 -6.70 34.92
CA SER A 17 12.48 -5.29 34.52
C SER A 17 13.79 -4.76 33.91
N ALA A 18 14.95 -5.23 34.38
CA ALA A 18 16.25 -4.83 33.82
C ALA A 18 16.51 -5.44 32.43
N LEU A 19 16.03 -6.67 32.17
CA LEU A 19 16.12 -7.33 30.86
C LEU A 19 15.19 -6.69 29.82
N LEU A 20 13.99 -6.25 30.20
CA LEU A 20 13.12 -5.51 29.27
C LEU A 20 13.69 -4.14 28.88
N ALA A 21 14.41 -3.47 29.78
CA ALA A 21 15.02 -2.17 29.46
C ALA A 21 16.16 -2.27 28.44
N LEU A 22 16.87 -3.40 28.37
CA LEU A 22 17.97 -3.59 27.41
C LEU A 22 17.48 -3.90 25.99
N VAL A 23 16.31 -4.53 25.83
CA VAL A 23 15.75 -4.90 24.51
C VAL A 23 15.21 -3.68 23.76
N VAL A 24 14.83 -2.60 24.46
CA VAL A 24 14.19 -1.43 23.84
C VAL A 24 15.20 -0.49 23.16
N VAL A 25 16.51 -0.67 23.36
CA VAL A 25 17.53 0.33 22.97
C VAL A 25 18.27 0.02 21.65
N THR A 26 17.98 -1.08 20.94
CA THR A 26 18.70 -1.42 19.69
C THR A 26 17.90 -1.24 18.40
N SER A 27 16.69 -0.70 18.44
CA SER A 27 15.94 -0.39 17.22
C SER A 27 16.22 1.04 16.71
N THR A 28 17.48 1.44 16.61
CA THR A 28 17.84 2.51 15.67
C THR A 28 17.64 1.94 14.28
N GLN A 29 16.41 1.99 13.79
CA GLN A 29 16.14 1.83 12.38
C GLN A 29 16.93 2.94 11.72
N ALA A 30 18.06 2.57 11.10
CA ALA A 30 18.58 3.37 10.03
C ALA A 30 17.42 3.47 9.04
N ASP A 31 16.76 4.63 8.97
CA ASP A 31 15.98 5.04 7.81
C ASP A 31 16.97 5.12 6.64
N ALA A 32 17.43 3.96 6.18
CA ALA A 32 17.80 3.80 4.79
C ALA A 32 16.55 4.23 4.07
N ALA A 33 16.60 5.41 3.43
CA ALA A 33 15.53 5.92 2.60
C ALA A 33 15.09 4.77 1.69
N GLY A 34 13.99 4.10 2.06
CA GLY A 34 13.42 3.06 1.24
C GLY A 34 13.13 3.67 -0.13
N PRO A 35 13.07 2.86 -1.20
CA PRO A 35 12.70 3.39 -2.51
C PRO A 35 11.41 4.20 -2.33
N ALA A 36 11.48 5.50 -2.62
CA ALA A 36 10.36 6.40 -2.43
C ALA A 36 9.25 5.85 -3.33
N SER A 37 8.20 5.31 -2.72
CA SER A 37 7.06 4.75 -3.44
C SER A 37 5.80 5.47 -2.98
N THR A 38 4.90 5.74 -3.94
CA THR A 38 3.62 6.38 -3.65
C THR A 38 2.52 5.75 -4.48
N VAL A 39 1.33 5.66 -3.91
CA VAL A 39 0.15 5.16 -4.59
C VAL A 39 -0.78 6.34 -4.85
N ARG A 40 -1.20 6.49 -6.10
CA ARG A 40 -2.23 7.45 -6.49
C ARG A 40 -3.46 6.71 -6.95
N SER A 41 -4.63 7.22 -6.64
CA SER A 41 -5.90 6.68 -7.11
C SER A 41 -6.84 7.79 -7.59
N LYS A 42 -7.81 7.40 -8.42
CA LYS A 42 -8.84 8.29 -8.94
C LYS A 42 -10.12 7.51 -9.21
N TYR A 43 -11.25 8.07 -8.77
CA TYR A 43 -12.57 7.58 -9.12
C TYR A 43 -13.00 8.06 -10.52
N PHE A 44 -13.76 7.23 -11.25
CA PHE A 44 -14.29 7.56 -12.57
C PHE A 44 -15.63 6.88 -12.85
N THR A 45 -16.43 7.49 -13.74
CA THR A 45 -17.76 6.97 -14.16
C THR A 45 -17.92 6.86 -15.68
N ALA A 46 -16.89 7.23 -16.44
CA ALA A 46 -16.93 7.31 -17.90
C ALA A 46 -16.47 6.02 -18.60
N GLY A 47 -16.33 4.92 -17.86
CA GLY A 47 -15.80 3.64 -18.35
C GLY A 47 -14.28 3.65 -18.57
N GLU A 48 -13.72 4.70 -19.16
CA GLU A 48 -12.28 4.84 -19.34
C GLU A 48 -11.65 5.76 -18.30
N ALA A 49 -10.47 5.36 -17.80
CA ALA A 49 -9.71 6.15 -16.86
C ALA A 49 -8.21 6.06 -17.12
N ARG A 50 -7.53 7.16 -16.77
CA ARG A 50 -6.08 7.26 -16.76
C ARG A 50 -5.64 7.98 -15.50
N ILE A 51 -4.51 7.55 -14.97
CA ILE A 51 -3.83 8.20 -13.84
C ILE A 51 -2.33 8.13 -14.07
N THR A 52 -1.63 9.23 -13.83
CA THR A 52 -0.18 9.35 -14.05
C THR A 52 0.57 9.39 -12.73
N CYS A 53 1.84 9.03 -12.76
CA CYS A 53 2.75 9.29 -11.67
C CYS A 53 3.13 10.78 -11.59
N PRO A 54 3.63 11.26 -10.44
CA PRO A 54 4.25 12.59 -10.37
C PRO A 54 5.39 12.73 -11.37
N SER A 55 5.76 13.96 -11.73
CA SER A 55 6.86 14.20 -12.66
C SER A 55 8.19 13.63 -12.12
N GLY A 56 8.92 12.91 -12.97
CA GLY A 56 10.17 12.24 -12.61
C GLY A 56 10.00 10.96 -11.78
N TRP A 57 8.80 10.35 -11.79
CA TRP A 57 8.52 9.04 -11.20
C TRP A 57 8.04 8.08 -12.29
N GLU A 58 8.32 6.79 -12.11
CA GLU A 58 7.91 5.73 -13.03
C GLU A 58 6.81 4.87 -12.40
N ALA A 59 5.89 4.39 -13.24
CA ALA A 59 4.84 3.48 -12.80
C ALA A 59 5.38 2.05 -12.69
N THR A 60 5.45 1.51 -11.48
CA THR A 60 5.90 0.14 -11.24
C THR A 60 4.75 -0.86 -11.23
N GLY A 61 3.51 -0.37 -11.11
CA GLY A 61 2.31 -1.18 -11.18
C GLY A 61 1.04 -0.34 -11.13
N GLY A 62 -0.10 -1.00 -11.24
CA GLY A 62 -1.39 -0.34 -11.14
C GLY A 62 -2.52 -1.32 -11.39
N GLY A 63 -3.73 -0.81 -11.34
CA GLY A 63 -4.92 -1.62 -11.51
C GLY A 63 -6.19 -0.80 -11.45
N VAL A 64 -7.31 -1.51 -11.51
CA VAL A 64 -8.64 -0.92 -11.44
C VAL A 64 -9.57 -1.88 -10.72
N GLY A 65 -10.42 -1.33 -9.85
CA GLY A 65 -11.59 -2.01 -9.33
C GLY A 65 -12.84 -1.41 -9.98
N ALA A 66 -13.74 -2.27 -10.47
CA ALA A 66 -15.09 -1.86 -10.85
C ALA A 66 -15.97 -1.75 -9.60
N ASP A 67 -16.88 -0.79 -9.56
CA ASP A 67 -17.72 -0.57 -8.38
C ASP A 67 -18.69 -1.75 -8.14
N GLU A 68 -19.29 -2.27 -9.20
CA GLU A 68 -20.28 -3.36 -9.15
C GLU A 68 -19.79 -4.59 -9.92
N THR A 69 -19.05 -5.48 -9.26
CA THR A 69 -18.40 -6.64 -9.92
C THR A 69 -19.38 -7.69 -10.45
N SER A 70 -20.66 -7.62 -10.07
CA SER A 70 -21.73 -8.50 -10.57
C SER A 70 -22.24 -8.09 -11.96
N THR A 71 -22.15 -6.80 -12.30
CA THR A 71 -22.73 -6.22 -13.53
C THR A 71 -21.71 -5.46 -14.36
N MET A 72 -20.50 -5.25 -13.85
CA MET A 72 -19.40 -4.56 -14.51
C MET A 72 -18.18 -5.46 -14.61
N ARG A 73 -17.39 -5.25 -15.66
CA ARG A 73 -16.14 -5.98 -15.92
C ARG A 73 -15.05 -5.01 -16.33
N VAL A 74 -13.85 -5.28 -15.85
CA VAL A 74 -12.62 -4.64 -16.34
C VAL A 74 -12.33 -5.22 -17.72
N THR A 75 -12.38 -4.38 -18.75
CA THR A 75 -12.12 -4.79 -20.14
C THR A 75 -10.69 -4.52 -20.56
N ARG A 76 -10.03 -3.56 -19.90
CA ARG A 76 -8.63 -3.22 -20.11
C ARG A 76 -8.00 -2.73 -18.80
N THR A 77 -6.77 -3.14 -18.55
CA THR A 77 -5.93 -2.62 -17.47
C THR A 77 -4.48 -2.79 -17.91
N GLU A 78 -3.77 -1.69 -18.11
CA GLU A 78 -2.40 -1.74 -18.65
C GLU A 78 -1.61 -0.46 -18.32
N PRO A 79 -0.26 -0.52 -18.34
CA PRO A 79 0.57 0.67 -18.17
C PRO A 79 0.28 1.75 -19.23
N LEU A 80 0.24 3.01 -18.78
CA LEU A 80 0.32 4.17 -19.66
C LEU A 80 1.80 4.49 -19.88
N ARG A 81 2.26 4.49 -21.14
CA ARG A 81 3.67 4.71 -21.49
C ARG A 81 3.88 6.05 -22.19
N ASN A 82 5.06 6.65 -22.00
CA ASN A 82 5.51 7.81 -22.76
C ASN A 82 6.09 7.39 -24.13
N SER A 83 6.63 8.34 -24.89
CA SER A 83 7.25 8.08 -26.20
C SER A 83 8.50 7.18 -26.15
N ALA A 84 9.17 7.09 -25.00
CA ALA A 84 10.30 6.20 -24.76
C ALA A 84 9.88 4.81 -24.26
N TYR A 85 8.58 4.50 -24.28
CA TYR A 85 8.00 3.26 -23.75
C TYR A 85 8.15 3.04 -22.24
N THR A 86 8.58 4.05 -21.48
CA THR A 86 8.63 4.02 -20.02
C THR A 86 7.21 4.12 -19.44
N PRO A 87 6.83 3.24 -18.49
CA PRO A 87 5.58 3.38 -17.74
C PRO A 87 5.56 4.68 -16.92
N ILE A 88 4.60 5.55 -17.20
CA ILE A 88 4.40 6.83 -16.49
C ILE A 88 3.05 6.91 -15.79
N GLY A 89 2.25 5.85 -15.86
CA GLY A 89 0.91 5.82 -15.31
C GLY A 89 0.22 4.48 -15.54
N TRP A 90 -1.08 4.47 -15.28
CA TRP A 90 -1.97 3.35 -15.56
C TRP A 90 -3.18 3.83 -16.34
N LYS A 91 -3.70 2.97 -17.21
CA LYS A 91 -4.98 3.18 -17.89
C LYS A 91 -5.86 1.95 -17.75
N ALA A 92 -7.15 2.19 -17.66
CA ALA A 92 -8.16 1.16 -17.48
C ALA A 92 -9.43 1.47 -18.25
N ASP A 93 -10.18 0.41 -18.57
CA ASP A 93 -11.52 0.47 -19.12
C ASP A 93 -12.42 -0.50 -18.36
N VAL A 94 -13.56 0.01 -17.87
CA VAL A 94 -14.63 -0.74 -17.21
C VAL A 94 -15.92 -0.57 -18.01
N ARG A 95 -16.56 -1.69 -18.33
CA ARG A 95 -17.86 -1.72 -19.00
C ARG A 95 -18.88 -2.49 -18.18
N THR A 96 -20.13 -2.08 -18.27
CA THR A 96 -21.26 -2.89 -17.79
C THR A 96 -21.46 -4.12 -18.69
N SER A 97 -22.26 -5.09 -18.23
CA SER A 97 -22.66 -6.27 -19.00
C SER A 97 -23.34 -5.91 -20.33
N SER A 98 -24.07 -4.78 -20.35
CA SER A 98 -24.69 -4.21 -21.55
C SER A 98 -23.72 -3.50 -22.50
N GLY A 99 -22.42 -3.43 -22.17
CA GLY A 99 -21.39 -2.74 -22.96
C GLY A 99 -21.29 -1.24 -22.72
N ARG A 100 -22.16 -0.65 -21.89
CA ARG A 100 -22.08 0.78 -21.52
C ARG A 100 -20.87 1.06 -20.64
N ALA A 101 -20.45 2.33 -20.61
CA ALA A 101 -19.45 2.83 -19.66
C ALA A 101 -19.82 2.43 -18.22
N GLY A 102 -18.87 1.82 -17.51
CA GLY A 102 -18.98 1.53 -16.09
C GLY A 102 -18.26 2.56 -15.22
N SER A 103 -18.25 2.31 -13.92
CA SER A 103 -17.56 3.13 -12.92
C SER A 103 -16.60 2.30 -12.09
N GLY A 104 -15.65 2.97 -11.45
CA GLY A 104 -14.63 2.31 -10.66
C GLY A 104 -13.58 3.24 -10.10
N THR A 105 -12.59 2.63 -9.46
CA THR A 105 -11.40 3.31 -8.96
C THR A 105 -10.16 2.74 -9.64
N ILE A 106 -9.43 3.60 -10.35
CA ILE A 106 -8.11 3.27 -10.91
C ILE A 106 -7.03 3.66 -9.91
N TYR A 107 -5.96 2.88 -9.83
CA TYR A 107 -4.77 3.23 -9.06
C TYR A 107 -3.48 2.96 -9.84
N VAL A 108 -2.42 3.68 -9.46
CA VAL A 108 -1.05 3.49 -9.94
C VAL A 108 -0.08 3.53 -8.77
N ILE A 109 0.91 2.65 -8.80
CA ILE A 109 2.04 2.61 -7.88
C ILE A 109 3.21 3.26 -8.62
N CYS A 110 3.79 4.28 -8.00
CA CYS A 110 4.88 5.06 -8.55
C CYS A 110 6.12 4.88 -7.70
N ALA A 111 7.29 4.77 -8.32
CA ALA A 111 8.59 4.77 -7.65
C ALA A 111 9.53 5.82 -8.28
N ARG A 112 10.52 6.25 -7.51
CA ARG A 112 11.59 7.18 -7.94
C ARG A 112 12.95 6.54 -7.82
#